data_AF-A0A7V6DQP3-F1
#
_entry.id   AF-A0A7V6DQP3-F1
#
_cell.length_a   1.000
_cell.length_b   1.000
_cell.length_c   1.000
_cell.angle_alpha   90.00
_cell.angle_beta   90.00
_cell.angle_gamma   90.00
#
_symmetry.space_group_name_H-M   'P 1'
#
loop_
_entity.id
_entity.type
_entity.pdbx_description
1 polymer ?
#
loop_
_entity_poly.entity_id
_entity_poly.type
_entity_poly.pdbx_seq_one_letter_code
_entity_poly.pdbx_strand_id
1 'polypeptide(L)'
;MPGQTAKRLCCLAWVAVCLAIVLGGCSPKEVPLSQAARTCKQNLLAEMHLLTASLAGAVAHQDWGAVQTILQTSFEKMQKNGRFAPDRIGVLDRDGVAQGVFPPRNTRSLDFRNYQPARTVYQQKKIAQTILYLEGNKIFVLIAPLLQDKEVMGAAVMIFSDESLQKWRVTEKEFLSINFNQ
;
A
#
# COMPACT_ATOMS: atom_id res chain seq x y z
N MET A 1 70.10 4.62 11.38
CA MET A 1 68.82 5.37 11.33
C MET A 1 67.65 4.38 11.39
N PRO A 2 67.09 4.04 12.57
CA PRO A 2 65.89 3.23 12.68
C PRO A 2 64.74 4.05 13.29
N GLY A 3 63.72 4.43 12.50
CA GLY A 3 62.66 5.30 13.05
C GLY A 3 61.41 5.50 12.20
N GLN A 4 61.13 4.65 11.19
CA GLN A 4 59.95 4.84 10.32
C GLN A 4 58.97 3.66 10.26
N THR A 5 59.27 2.51 10.84
CA THR A 5 58.40 1.32 10.73
C THR A 5 57.26 1.26 11.75
N ALA A 6 57.37 1.93 12.90
CA ALA A 6 56.38 1.80 13.99
C ALA A 6 55.07 2.57 13.75
N LYS A 7 55.07 3.68 12.99
CA LYS A 7 53.87 4.52 12.80
C LYS A 7 52.84 3.94 11.82
N ARG A 8 53.25 3.03 10.92
CA ARG A 8 52.37 2.46 9.88
C ARG A 8 51.46 1.34 10.40
N LEU A 9 51.88 0.58 11.42
CA LEU A 9 51.04 -0.50 11.99
C LEU A 9 49.85 0.05 12.80
N CYS A 10 49.99 1.21 13.44
CA CYS A 10 48.93 1.76 14.30
C CYS A 10 47.72 2.29 13.49
N CYS A 11 47.97 2.89 12.32
CA CYS A 11 46.90 3.37 11.44
C CYS A 11 46.11 2.22 10.79
N LEU A 12 46.77 1.11 10.42
CA LEU A 12 46.09 -0.04 9.82
C LEU A 12 45.17 -0.75 10.82
N ALA A 13 45.59 -0.83 12.10
CA ALA A 13 44.76 -1.41 13.16
C ALA A 13 43.48 -0.58 13.41
N TRP A 14 43.57 0.75 13.38
CA TRP A 14 42.40 1.63 13.55
C TRP A 14 41.42 1.57 12.37
N VAL A 15 41.93 1.48 11.13
CA VAL A 15 41.08 1.32 9.93
C VAL A 15 40.33 -0.01 9.96
N ALA A 16 40.96 -1.09 10.42
CA ALA A 16 40.31 -2.41 10.53
C ALA A 16 39.18 -2.42 11.59
N VAL A 17 39.38 -1.75 12.73
CA VAL A 17 38.35 -1.65 13.78
C VAL A 17 37.16 -0.81 13.33
N CYS A 18 37.37 0.29 12.62
CA CYS A 18 36.27 1.09 12.05
C CYS A 18 35.48 0.29 11.00
N LEU A 19 36.14 -0.54 10.18
CA LEU A 19 35.46 -1.36 9.16
C LEU A 19 34.58 -2.46 9.78
N ALA A 20 34.99 -3.04 10.91
CA ALA A 20 34.20 -4.05 11.64
C ALA A 20 32.93 -3.46 12.27
N ILE A 21 32.94 -2.19 12.69
CA ILE A 21 31.77 -1.52 13.29
C ILE A 21 30.70 -1.20 12.25
N VAL A 22 31.09 -0.96 10.98
CA VAL A 22 30.12 -0.67 9.89
C VAL A 22 29.44 -1.95 9.39
N LEU A 23 30.10 -3.11 9.46
CA LEU A 23 29.52 -4.40 9.04
C LEU A 23 28.58 -5.02 10.08
N GLY A 24 28.61 -4.55 11.34
CA GLY A 24 27.69 -4.95 12.40
C GLY A 24 26.35 -4.20 12.41
N GLY A 25 26.04 -3.44 11.35
CA GLY A 25 24.78 -2.74 11.21
C GLY A 25 23.61 -3.73 11.25
N CYS A 26 22.90 -3.76 12.39
CA CYS A 26 21.66 -4.48 12.59
C CYS A 26 20.74 -4.26 11.38
N SER A 27 20.62 -5.29 10.54
CA SER A 27 19.50 -5.33 9.60
C SER A 27 18.24 -5.28 10.46
N PRO A 28 17.36 -4.28 10.29
CA PRO A 28 16.13 -4.22 11.06
C PRO A 28 15.40 -5.54 10.84
N LYS A 29 15.31 -6.36 11.89
CA LYS A 29 14.51 -7.59 11.87
C LYS A 29 13.09 -7.15 11.58
N GLU A 30 12.61 -7.41 10.36
CA GLU A 30 11.20 -7.27 10.03
C GLU A 30 10.42 -8.07 11.08
N VAL A 31 9.50 -7.38 11.78
CA VAL A 31 8.68 -8.01 12.79
C VAL A 31 7.87 -9.10 12.08
N PRO A 32 8.00 -10.38 12.45
CA PRO A 32 7.31 -11.44 11.74
C PRO A 32 5.80 -11.21 11.84
N LEU A 33 5.13 -11.11 10.70
CA LEU A 33 3.68 -10.97 10.62
C LEU A 33 3.01 -12.17 11.30
N SER A 34 1.94 -11.90 12.06
CA SER A 34 1.06 -12.95 12.58
C SER A 34 0.40 -13.72 11.45
N GLN A 35 -0.14 -14.91 11.76
CA GLN A 35 -0.86 -15.70 10.77
C GLN A 35 -2.06 -14.95 10.21
N ALA A 36 -2.77 -14.17 11.04
CA ALA A 36 -3.89 -13.35 10.61
C ALA A 36 -3.45 -12.27 9.61
N ALA A 37 -2.34 -11.57 9.89
CA ALA A 37 -1.80 -10.55 9.00
C ALA A 37 -1.29 -11.13 7.67
N ARG A 38 -0.70 -12.33 7.67
CA ARG A 38 -0.27 -13.02 6.44
C ARG A 38 -1.47 -13.40 5.56
N THR A 39 -2.50 -13.98 6.15
CA THR A 39 -3.73 -14.32 5.44
C THR A 39 -4.41 -13.06 4.89
N CYS A 40 -4.46 -12.00 5.70
CA CYS A 40 -4.96 -10.68 5.27
C CYS A 40 -4.19 -10.17 4.04
N LYS A 41 -2.85 -10.14 4.10
CA LYS A 41 -2.00 -9.76 2.97
C LYS A 41 -2.34 -10.52 1.69
N GLN A 42 -2.38 -11.85 1.77
CA GLN A 42 -2.63 -12.71 0.60
C GLN A 42 -4.00 -12.45 -0.03
N ASN A 43 -5.04 -12.34 0.80
CA ASN A 43 -6.41 -12.10 0.30
C ASN A 43 -6.55 -10.70 -0.30
N LEU A 44 -6.06 -9.66 0.39
CA LEU A 44 -6.15 -8.29 -0.11
C LEU A 44 -5.35 -8.10 -1.39
N LEU A 45 -4.18 -8.74 -1.54
CA LEU A 45 -3.42 -8.71 -2.79
C LEU A 45 -4.18 -9.38 -3.94
N ALA A 46 -4.77 -10.55 -3.70
CA ALA A 46 -5.55 -11.27 -4.72
C ALA A 46 -6.73 -10.42 -5.19
N GLU A 47 -7.52 -9.87 -4.26
CA GLU A 47 -8.68 -9.03 -4.58
C GLU A 47 -8.26 -7.72 -5.25
N MET A 48 -7.17 -7.08 -4.80
CA MET A 48 -6.66 -5.86 -5.42
C MET A 48 -6.15 -6.11 -6.83
N HIS A 49 -5.52 -7.25 -7.10
CA HIS A 49 -5.07 -7.61 -8.44
C HIS A 49 -6.27 -7.81 -9.39
N LEU A 50 -7.31 -8.50 -8.94
CA LEU A 50 -8.54 -8.67 -9.73
C LEU A 50 -9.23 -7.34 -10.00
N LEU A 51 -9.32 -6.48 -8.99
CA LEU A 51 -9.94 -5.16 -9.11
C LEU A 51 -9.17 -4.25 -10.09
N THR A 52 -7.85 -4.15 -9.92
CA THR A 52 -7.00 -3.32 -10.79
C THR A 52 -7.02 -3.79 -12.23
N ALA A 53 -6.95 -5.11 -12.48
CA ALA A 53 -7.04 -5.67 -13.82
C ALA A 53 -8.39 -5.35 -14.49
N SER A 54 -9.49 -5.39 -13.72
CA SER A 54 -10.83 -5.10 -14.24
C SER A 54 -11.02 -3.60 -14.53
N LEU A 55 -10.42 -2.71 -13.74
CA LEU A 55 -10.58 -1.27 -13.86
C LEU A 55 -9.66 -0.61 -14.90
N ALA A 56 -8.47 -1.18 -15.16
CA ALA A 56 -7.41 -0.51 -15.92
C ALA A 56 -7.88 0.02 -17.28
N GLY A 57 -8.62 -0.81 -18.04
CA GLY A 57 -9.15 -0.42 -19.35
C GLY A 57 -10.20 0.69 -19.27
N ALA A 58 -11.18 0.59 -18.37
CA ALA A 58 -12.25 1.59 -18.26
C ALA A 58 -11.72 2.95 -17.80
N VAL A 59 -10.82 2.96 -16.81
CA VAL A 59 -10.19 4.19 -16.32
C VAL A 59 -9.31 4.82 -17.40
N ALA A 60 -8.58 4.01 -18.15
CA ALA A 60 -7.74 4.50 -19.23
C ALA A 60 -8.51 5.27 -20.31
N HIS A 61 -9.71 4.80 -20.64
CA HIS A 61 -10.59 5.43 -21.61
C HIS A 61 -11.55 6.45 -20.98
N GLN A 62 -11.42 6.73 -19.68
CA GLN A 62 -12.33 7.60 -18.92
C GLN A 62 -13.80 7.19 -19.03
N ASP A 63 -14.08 5.89 -19.21
CA ASP A 63 -15.43 5.34 -19.23
C ASP A 63 -15.95 5.16 -17.80
N TRP A 64 -16.36 6.28 -17.20
CA TRP A 64 -16.82 6.31 -15.81
C TRP A 64 -18.12 5.51 -15.58
N GLY A 65 -18.92 5.32 -16.63
CA GLY A 65 -20.08 4.43 -16.61
C GLY A 65 -19.66 2.98 -16.41
N ALA A 66 -18.73 2.48 -17.22
CA ALA A 66 -18.17 1.14 -17.08
C ALA A 66 -17.44 0.95 -15.74
N VAL A 67 -16.68 1.96 -15.30
CA VAL A 67 -16.03 1.96 -13.97
C VAL A 67 -17.06 1.70 -12.86
N GLN A 68 -18.20 2.41 -12.86
CA GLN A 68 -19.21 2.24 -11.83
C GLN A 68 -19.78 0.81 -11.81
N THR A 69 -20.06 0.23 -12.98
CA THR A 69 -20.49 -1.16 -13.11
C THR A 69 -19.43 -2.13 -12.58
N ILE A 70 -18.16 -1.93 -12.93
CA ILE A 70 -17.05 -2.76 -12.46
C ILE A 70 -16.92 -2.69 -10.95
N LEU A 71 -17.00 -1.49 -10.35
CA LEU A 71 -16.95 -1.31 -8.90
C LEU A 71 -18.10 -2.05 -8.21
N GLN A 72 -19.33 -1.90 -8.70
CA GLN A 72 -20.48 -2.61 -8.14
C GLN A 72 -20.29 -4.13 -8.18
N THR A 73 -20.03 -4.70 -9.37
CA THR A 73 -19.89 -6.15 -9.54
C THR A 73 -18.72 -6.71 -8.75
N SER A 74 -17.58 -6.00 -8.71
CA SER A 74 -16.41 -6.42 -7.95
C SER A 74 -16.70 -6.41 -6.44
N PHE A 75 -17.36 -5.36 -5.94
CA PHE A 75 -17.72 -5.27 -4.54
C PHE A 75 -18.69 -6.38 -4.12
N GLU A 76 -19.76 -6.60 -4.88
CA GLU A 76 -20.73 -7.66 -4.61
C GLU A 76 -20.06 -9.05 -4.60
N LYS A 77 -19.13 -9.29 -5.54
CA LYS A 77 -18.35 -10.52 -5.59
C LYS A 77 -17.44 -10.66 -4.37
N MET A 78 -16.71 -9.61 -3.97
CA MET A 78 -15.86 -9.62 -2.77
C MET A 78 -16.69 -9.92 -1.51
N GLN A 79 -17.84 -9.27 -1.36
CA GLN A 79 -18.74 -9.47 -0.22
C GLN A 79 -19.28 -10.90 -0.16
N LYS A 80 -19.63 -11.48 -1.31
CA LYS A 80 -20.08 -12.88 -1.38
C LYS A 80 -18.95 -13.88 -1.07
N ASN A 81 -17.73 -13.58 -1.49
CA ASN A 81 -16.58 -14.48 -1.40
C ASN A 81 -15.92 -14.49 -0.01
N GLY A 82 -16.20 -13.50 0.84
CA GLY A 82 -16.11 -13.71 2.28
C GLY A 82 -15.20 -12.77 3.05
N ARG A 83 -14.38 -13.38 3.92
CA ARG A 83 -13.95 -12.78 5.20
C ARG A 83 -13.28 -11.42 5.08
N PHE A 84 -12.49 -11.15 4.03
CA PHE A 84 -11.65 -9.95 3.89
C PHE A 84 -12.23 -8.89 2.95
N ALA A 85 -13.56 -8.85 2.81
CA ALA A 85 -14.21 -7.90 1.92
C ALA A 85 -14.01 -6.45 2.40
N PRO A 86 -13.68 -5.51 1.50
CA PRO A 86 -13.64 -4.10 1.84
C PRO A 86 -15.03 -3.57 2.19
N ASP A 87 -15.07 -2.57 3.07
CA ASP A 87 -16.31 -1.85 3.38
C ASP A 87 -16.70 -0.94 2.22
N ARG A 88 -15.71 -0.45 1.46
CA ARG A 88 -15.90 0.29 0.21
C ARG A 88 -14.72 0.07 -0.74
N ILE A 89 -14.99 0.18 -2.02
CA ILE A 89 -13.97 0.33 -3.05
C ILE A 89 -14.20 1.60 -3.86
N GLY A 90 -13.15 2.11 -4.48
CA GLY A 90 -13.26 3.29 -5.32
C GLY A 90 -12.12 3.40 -6.32
N VAL A 91 -12.21 4.45 -7.12
CA VAL A 91 -11.20 4.75 -8.13
C VAL A 91 -10.85 6.23 -8.11
N LEU A 92 -9.55 6.48 -8.28
CA LEU A 92 -8.98 7.80 -8.49
C LEU A 92 -8.56 7.94 -9.95
N ASP A 93 -8.74 9.12 -10.54
CA ASP A 93 -8.14 9.47 -11.83
C ASP A 93 -6.63 9.71 -11.72
N ARG A 94 -5.99 10.05 -12.85
CA ARG A 94 -4.55 10.36 -12.92
C ARG A 94 -4.11 11.49 -12.00
N ASP A 95 -5.03 12.41 -11.66
CA ASP A 95 -4.75 13.52 -10.77
C ASP A 95 -4.99 13.14 -9.31
N GLY A 96 -5.39 11.91 -8.99
CA GLY A 96 -5.66 11.50 -7.61
C GLY A 96 -7.00 12.02 -7.08
N VAL A 97 -7.94 12.40 -7.96
CA VAL A 97 -9.30 12.80 -7.58
C VAL A 97 -10.23 11.60 -7.70
N ALA A 98 -11.09 11.39 -6.70
CA ALA A 98 -12.04 10.30 -6.72
C ALA A 98 -13.11 10.50 -7.81
N GLN A 99 -13.21 9.54 -8.72
CA GLN A 99 -14.20 9.52 -9.82
C GLN A 99 -15.35 8.55 -9.56
N GLY A 100 -15.15 7.54 -8.71
CA GLY A 100 -16.17 6.56 -8.38
C GLY A 100 -15.92 5.87 -7.04
N VAL A 101 -17.01 5.51 -6.35
CA VAL A 101 -16.98 4.77 -5.08
C VAL A 101 -18.19 3.86 -5.00
N PHE A 102 -18.00 2.66 -4.47
CA PHE A 102 -19.07 1.71 -4.19
C PHE A 102 -18.87 1.04 -2.82
N PRO A 103 -19.92 0.91 -1.99
CA PRO A 103 -21.25 1.49 -2.15
C PRO A 103 -21.20 3.03 -2.20
N PRO A 104 -22.12 3.68 -2.95
CA PRO A 104 -22.12 5.13 -3.11
C PRO A 104 -22.27 5.83 -1.76
N ARG A 105 -21.75 7.06 -1.68
CA ARG A 105 -21.87 7.92 -0.50
C ARG A 105 -22.13 9.35 -0.93
N ASN A 106 -22.96 10.07 -0.19
CA ASN A 106 -23.20 11.49 -0.37
C ASN A 106 -22.01 12.39 0.08
N THR A 107 -20.80 11.85 0.16
CA THR A 107 -19.62 12.65 0.50
C THR A 107 -19.19 13.51 -0.68
N ARG A 108 -18.68 14.73 -0.38
CA ARG A 108 -17.88 15.51 -1.34
C ARG A 108 -16.78 14.61 -1.91
N SER A 109 -16.48 14.79 -3.20
CA SER A 109 -15.39 14.07 -3.88
C SER A 109 -14.13 14.12 -3.01
N LEU A 110 -13.58 12.94 -2.73
CA LEU A 110 -12.35 12.82 -1.94
C LEU A 110 -11.18 13.19 -2.83
N ASP A 111 -10.40 14.19 -2.41
CA ASP A 111 -9.21 14.65 -3.10
C ASP A 111 -7.96 14.09 -2.43
N PHE A 112 -7.29 13.16 -3.10
CA PHE A 112 -6.11 12.48 -2.56
C PHE A 112 -4.78 13.12 -3.00
N ARG A 113 -4.80 14.22 -3.78
CA ARG A 113 -3.59 14.86 -4.37
C ARG A 113 -2.48 15.14 -3.38
N ASN A 114 -2.86 15.56 -2.18
CA ASN A 114 -1.93 15.99 -1.15
C ASN A 114 -1.55 14.89 -0.16
N TYR A 115 -2.09 13.67 -0.33
CA TYR A 115 -1.83 12.57 0.58
C TYR A 115 -0.61 11.76 0.14
N GLN A 116 0.30 11.50 1.09
CA GLN A 116 1.54 10.76 0.82
C GLN A 116 1.33 9.38 0.16
N PRO A 117 0.31 8.57 0.53
CA PRO A 117 0.03 7.30 -0.14
C PRO A 117 -0.29 7.44 -1.63
N ALA A 118 -1.04 8.48 -2.03
CA ALA A 118 -1.30 8.73 -3.43
C ALA A 118 0.00 9.05 -4.19
N ARG A 119 0.89 9.85 -3.60
CA ARG A 119 2.21 10.11 -4.19
C ARG A 119 3.03 8.83 -4.37
N THR A 120 3.04 7.94 -3.37
CA THR A 120 3.69 6.62 -3.50
C THR A 120 3.13 5.83 -4.69
N VAL A 121 1.81 5.82 -4.86
CA VAL A 121 1.14 5.10 -5.95
C VAL A 121 1.48 5.69 -7.32
N TYR A 122 1.33 7.00 -7.49
CA TYR A 122 1.54 7.67 -8.78
C TYR A 122 3.01 7.78 -9.16
N GLN A 123 3.90 8.07 -8.21
CA GLN A 123 5.33 8.29 -8.50
C GLN A 123 6.14 7.00 -8.49
N GLN A 124 5.84 6.08 -7.57
CA GLN A 124 6.63 4.85 -7.41
C GLN A 124 5.99 3.63 -8.08
N LYS A 125 4.75 3.77 -8.59
CA LYS A 125 3.99 2.68 -9.23
C LYS A 125 3.86 1.47 -8.30
N LYS A 126 3.65 1.73 -7.01
CA LYS A 126 3.60 0.74 -5.92
C LYS A 126 2.29 0.81 -5.14
N ILE A 127 1.91 -0.31 -4.53
CA ILE A 127 0.79 -0.37 -3.59
C ILE A 127 1.18 0.37 -2.31
N ALA A 128 0.28 1.19 -1.79
CA ALA A 128 0.45 1.90 -0.53
C ALA A 128 -0.73 1.64 0.41
N GLN A 129 -0.48 1.59 1.72
CA GLN A 129 -1.54 1.64 2.72
C GLN A 129 -1.39 2.81 3.69
N THR A 130 -2.50 3.24 4.28
CA THR A 130 -2.53 4.31 5.27
C THR A 130 -3.75 4.21 6.17
N ILE A 131 -3.77 5.04 7.22
CA ILE A 131 -4.97 5.40 7.96
C ILE A 131 -5.39 6.80 7.53
N LEU A 132 -6.70 7.01 7.36
CA LEU A 132 -7.30 8.33 7.18
C LEU A 132 -8.45 8.51 8.18
N TYR A 133 -8.89 9.76 8.33
CA TYR A 133 -10.09 10.09 9.10
C TYR A 133 -11.12 10.71 8.16
N LEU A 134 -12.25 10.06 8.01
CA LEU A 134 -13.35 10.51 7.16
C LEU A 134 -14.60 10.71 8.01
N GLU A 135 -15.06 11.96 8.11
CA GLU A 135 -16.18 12.36 8.98
C GLU A 135 -16.00 11.91 10.43
N GLY A 136 -14.79 12.08 10.97
CA GLY A 136 -14.43 11.67 12.34
C GLY A 136 -14.19 10.17 12.51
N ASN A 137 -14.44 9.34 11.50
CA ASN A 137 -14.22 7.90 11.58
C ASN A 137 -12.84 7.53 11.05
N LYS A 138 -12.10 6.74 11.83
CA LYS A 138 -10.82 6.13 11.44
C LYS A 138 -11.08 5.06 10.37
N ILE A 139 -10.43 5.17 9.23
CA ILE A 139 -10.50 4.21 8.13
C ILE A 139 -9.10 3.77 7.71
N PHE A 140 -8.99 2.52 7.29
CA PHE A 140 -7.79 1.92 6.74
C PHE A 140 -7.93 1.86 5.23
N VAL A 141 -6.91 2.31 4.52
CA VAL A 141 -6.95 2.47 3.07
C VAL A 141 -5.81 1.70 2.45
N LEU A 142 -6.11 0.89 1.44
CA LEU A 142 -5.16 0.25 0.54
C LEU A 142 -5.35 0.83 -0.86
N ILE A 143 -4.28 1.32 -1.47
CA ILE A 143 -4.31 1.99 -2.78
C ILE A 143 -3.32 1.30 -3.71
N ALA A 144 -3.75 0.95 -4.91
CA ALA A 144 -2.90 0.33 -5.93
C ALA A 144 -2.98 1.09 -7.27
N PRO A 145 -1.87 1.20 -8.01
CA PRO A 145 -1.85 1.89 -9.29
C PRO A 145 -2.62 1.09 -10.35
N LEU A 146 -3.33 1.79 -11.22
CA LEU A 146 -3.89 1.24 -12.45
C LEU A 146 -2.90 1.49 -13.58
N LEU A 147 -2.27 0.44 -14.09
CA LEU A 147 -1.21 0.56 -15.09
C LEU A 147 -1.75 0.25 -16.50
N GLN A 148 -1.37 1.08 -17.46
CA GLN A 148 -1.49 0.81 -18.89
C GLN A 148 -0.16 1.19 -19.56
N ASP A 149 0.45 0.26 -20.29
CA ASP A 149 1.73 0.47 -20.94
C ASP A 149 2.83 1.02 -20.00
N LYS A 150 2.83 0.53 -18.75
CA LYS A 150 3.67 0.95 -17.62
C LYS A 150 3.37 2.35 -17.09
N GLU A 151 2.44 3.10 -17.65
CA GLU A 151 2.00 4.41 -17.14
C GLU A 151 0.83 4.29 -16.16
N VAL A 152 0.78 5.20 -15.18
CA VAL A 152 -0.28 5.20 -14.18
C VAL A 152 -1.48 5.97 -14.72
N MET A 153 -2.59 5.26 -14.91
CA MET A 153 -3.85 5.78 -15.43
C MET A 153 -4.80 6.29 -14.34
N GLY A 154 -4.51 5.92 -13.09
CA GLY A 154 -5.33 6.19 -11.92
C GLY A 154 -4.94 5.25 -10.80
N ALA A 155 -5.81 5.11 -9.81
CA ALA A 155 -5.60 4.18 -8.72
C ALA A 155 -6.89 3.51 -8.26
N ALA A 156 -6.82 2.22 -7.94
CA ALA A 156 -7.87 1.51 -7.22
C ALA A 156 -7.69 1.71 -5.72
N VAL A 157 -8.79 1.86 -5.00
CA VAL A 157 -8.83 2.08 -3.56
C VAL A 157 -9.71 1.02 -2.91
N MET A 158 -9.23 0.41 -1.84
CA MET A 158 -10.02 -0.38 -0.91
C MET A 158 -10.01 0.28 0.47
N ILE A 159 -11.18 0.36 1.09
CA ILE A 159 -11.39 1.03 2.37
C ILE A 159 -11.97 0.03 3.36
N PHE A 160 -11.42 0.04 4.57
CA PHE A 160 -11.81 -0.82 5.68
C PHE A 160 -12.04 0.03 6.93
N SER A 161 -13.01 -0.38 7.73
CA SER A 161 -13.28 0.11 9.06
C SER A 161 -12.40 -0.58 10.09
N ASP A 162 -12.33 -0.01 11.29
CA ASP A 162 -11.70 -0.68 12.43
C ASP A 162 -12.41 -2.01 12.76
N GLU A 163 -13.74 -2.06 12.60
CA GLU A 163 -14.53 -3.28 12.81
C GLU A 163 -14.12 -4.41 11.84
N SER A 164 -13.86 -4.08 10.57
CA SER A 164 -13.38 -5.06 9.58
C SER A 164 -12.03 -5.65 9.99
N LEU A 165 -11.07 -4.81 10.39
CA LEU A 165 -9.78 -5.30 10.88
C LEU A 165 -9.92 -6.16 12.15
N GLN A 166 -10.80 -5.78 13.08
CA GLN A 166 -11.08 -6.56 14.29
C GLN A 166 -11.67 -7.94 13.97
N LYS A 167 -12.61 -8.03 13.02
CA LYS A 167 -13.16 -9.32 12.53
C LYS A 167 -12.07 -10.25 11.99
N TRP A 168 -11.02 -9.66 11.43
CA TRP A 168 -9.88 -10.40 10.87
C TRP A 168 -8.79 -10.71 11.90
N ARG A 169 -8.92 -10.17 13.12
CA ARG A 169 -7.90 -10.22 14.17
C ARG A 169 -6.58 -9.63 13.69
N VAL A 170 -6.66 -8.55 12.92
CA VAL A 170 -5.50 -7.78 12.45
C VAL A 170 -5.51 -6.44 13.19
N THR A 171 -4.43 -6.16 13.91
CA THR A 171 -4.26 -4.86 14.57
C THR A 171 -3.89 -3.78 13.55
N GLU A 172 -4.12 -2.53 13.93
CA GLU A 172 -3.66 -1.37 13.17
C GLU A 172 -2.16 -1.43 12.85
N LYS A 173 -1.34 -1.76 13.87
CA LYS A 173 0.12 -1.89 13.71
C LYS A 173 0.46 -2.97 12.70
N GLU A 174 -0.21 -4.12 12.75
CA GLU A 174 0.01 -5.18 11.77
C GLU A 174 -0.40 -4.76 10.38
N PHE A 175 -1.59 -4.15 10.21
CA PHE A 175 -2.04 -3.64 8.92
C PHE A 175 -1.01 -2.69 8.30
N LEU A 176 -0.47 -1.75 9.08
CA LEU A 176 0.56 -0.82 8.61
C LEU A 176 1.95 -1.46 8.41
N SER A 177 2.20 -2.63 9.00
CA SER A 177 3.46 -3.37 8.84
C SER A 177 3.44 -4.37 7.68
N ILE A 178 2.29 -4.63 7.07
CA ILE A 178 2.21 -5.52 5.90
C ILE A 178 2.93 -4.87 4.71
N ASN A 179 3.92 -5.55 4.15
CA ASN A 179 4.51 -5.13 2.89
C ASN A 179 3.72 -5.73 1.71
N PHE A 180 2.95 -4.91 1.01
CA PHE A 180 2.17 -5.32 -0.17
C PHE A 180 2.96 -5.34 -1.49
N ASN A 181 4.24 -4.95 -1.48
CA ASN A 181 5.09 -4.90 -2.68
C ASN A 181 6.17 -6.00 -2.69
N GLN A 182 5.98 -7.06 -1.89
CA GLN A 182 6.85 -8.24 -1.78
C GLN A 182 6.02 -9.51 -1.84
#